data_AF-A0A3R7P023-F1
#
_entry.id   AF-A0A3R7P023-F1
#
_cell.length_a   1.000
_cell.length_b   1.000
_cell.length_c   1.000
_cell.angle_alpha   90.00
_cell.angle_beta   90.00
_cell.angle_gamma   90.00
#
_symmetry.space_group_name_H-M   'P 1'
#
loop_
_entity.id
_entity.type
_entity.pdbx_description
1 polymer ?
#
loop_
_entity_poly.entity_id
_entity_poly.type
_entity_poly.pdbx_seq_one_letter_code
_entity_poly.pdbx_strand_id
1 'polypeptide(L)'
;MSQDDDNQQTQEQPAEAPAPDGLMAGAALAEDKASDEEESISHLAEDAEQAEVEDEDITYERPDWFPEKFWDEKEGPDLENIVKSYDELQKQFSQGKHKAPEEYDTSVLSEAGHDMEDPMVNAYVSWAQKYGVNQAAFDELAGQITTLASETGAAMEANYEKERQALGQNADQIIKSNINWADGLERKGVISAEEREELNVWGGTATGQRLMQKVRSMTGDMSQIPIADVAEAGMSEDDFKASMQAKMADPKYGSDMNYTRQVEAEFTRRYG
;
A
#
# COMPACT_ATOMS: atom_id res chain seq x y z
N MET A 1 -30.44 58.81 -38.92
CA MET A 1 -31.51 59.23 -38.01
C MET A 1 -30.87 59.35 -36.65
N SER A 2 -30.48 60.58 -36.31
CA SER A 2 -30.09 60.99 -34.96
C SER A 2 -31.34 61.36 -34.19
N GLN A 3 -31.39 61.00 -32.92
CA GLN A 3 -32.17 61.59 -31.82
C GLN A 3 -31.74 60.81 -30.57
N ASP A 4 -30.93 61.36 -29.67
CA ASP A 4 -31.26 62.40 -28.68
C ASP A 4 -32.32 61.98 -27.67
N ASP A 5 -32.01 62.33 -26.41
CA ASP A 5 -32.80 62.33 -25.19
C ASP A 5 -32.88 61.02 -24.39
N ASP A 6 -31.92 60.85 -23.48
CA ASP A 6 -32.22 60.24 -22.19
C ASP A 6 -31.93 61.27 -21.08
N ASN A 7 -33.02 61.72 -20.49
CA ASN A 7 -33.15 62.79 -19.53
C ASN A 7 -33.78 62.21 -18.26
N GLN A 8 -33.19 62.58 -17.12
CA GLN A 8 -33.75 62.57 -15.75
C GLN A 8 -33.74 61.26 -14.91
N GLN A 9 -32.80 61.29 -13.95
CA GLN A 9 -33.01 61.25 -12.49
C GLN A 9 -33.95 60.19 -11.87
N THR A 10 -33.29 59.24 -11.20
CA THR A 10 -33.46 58.84 -9.79
C THR A 10 -34.87 58.85 -9.18
N GLN A 11 -35.42 57.65 -8.95
CA GLN A 11 -36.29 57.36 -7.80
C GLN A 11 -35.92 55.98 -7.23
N GLU A 12 -35.33 55.98 -6.03
CA GLU A 12 -35.31 54.82 -5.14
C GLU A 12 -36.67 54.73 -4.44
N GLN A 13 -37.33 53.57 -4.48
CA GLN A 13 -38.12 53.03 -3.36
C GLN A 13 -38.39 51.51 -3.57
N PRO A 14 -38.64 50.78 -2.46
CA PRO A 14 -38.32 49.36 -2.31
C PRO A 14 -39.48 48.43 -2.68
N ALA A 15 -39.14 47.27 -3.24
CA ALA A 15 -40.04 46.15 -3.51
C ALA A 15 -39.11 44.96 -3.88
N GLU A 16 -39.27 43.72 -3.47
CA GLU A 16 -40.28 43.02 -2.70
C GLU A 16 -39.67 41.62 -2.47
N ALA A 17 -39.78 41.07 -1.27
CA ALA A 17 -39.44 39.67 -1.03
C ALA A 17 -40.49 38.77 -1.69
N PRO A 18 -40.14 37.52 -2.07
CA PRO A 18 -41.06 36.46 -1.70
C PRO A 18 -40.36 35.20 -1.18
N ALA A 19 -40.80 34.84 0.02
CA ALA A 19 -41.14 33.52 0.53
C ALA A 19 -40.06 32.43 0.69
N PRO A 20 -40.20 31.63 1.77
CA PRO A 20 -39.10 30.91 2.41
C PRO A 20 -38.93 29.49 1.85
N ASP A 21 -37.68 29.07 1.70
CA ASP A 21 -37.33 27.69 1.39
C ASP A 21 -37.04 26.94 2.70
N GLY A 22 -38.02 26.15 3.17
CA GLY A 22 -37.77 25.05 4.10
C GLY A 22 -38.19 25.23 5.57
N LEU A 23 -38.66 24.10 6.13
CA LEU A 23 -39.22 23.85 7.48
C LEU A 23 -38.26 24.06 8.68
N MET A 24 -37.31 24.99 8.59
CA MET A 24 -36.49 25.45 9.72
C MET A 24 -36.54 26.97 9.90
N ALA A 25 -37.12 27.71 8.96
CA ALA A 25 -37.31 29.17 9.06
C ALA A 25 -38.57 29.58 9.86
N GLY A 26 -39.34 28.60 10.36
CA GLY A 26 -40.59 28.80 11.10
C GLY A 26 -40.51 28.70 12.63
N ALA A 27 -39.30 28.57 13.21
CA ALA A 27 -39.12 28.50 14.67
C ALA A 27 -38.56 29.79 15.29
N ALA A 28 -38.29 30.84 14.48
CA ALA A 28 -37.61 32.05 14.96
C ALA A 28 -38.52 33.28 15.17
N LEU A 29 -39.83 33.21 14.93
CA LEU A 29 -40.69 34.41 14.91
C LEU A 29 -42.13 34.15 15.42
N ALA A 30 -42.26 33.85 16.71
CA ALA A 30 -43.41 34.11 17.60
C ALA A 30 -43.00 33.55 18.97
N GLU A 31 -42.83 34.31 20.05
CA GLU A 31 -43.76 35.30 20.59
C GLU A 31 -43.03 36.49 21.24
N ASP A 32 -43.66 37.65 21.09
CA ASP A 32 -43.26 38.96 21.58
C ASP A 32 -43.94 39.23 22.95
N LYS A 33 -43.19 39.85 23.87
CA LYS A 33 -43.59 40.67 25.05
C LYS A 33 -44.43 40.06 26.19
N ALA A 34 -43.87 40.11 27.40
CA ALA A 34 -44.05 41.27 28.30
C ALA A 34 -43.25 41.18 29.63
N SER A 35 -42.76 42.35 30.03
CA SER A 35 -42.54 42.84 31.41
C SER A 35 -41.31 42.37 32.22
N ASP A 36 -40.33 43.29 32.28
CA ASP A 36 -39.62 43.82 33.45
C ASP A 36 -39.57 42.99 34.75
N GLU A 37 -38.35 42.68 35.19
CA GLU A 37 -37.85 43.05 36.53
C GLU A 37 -36.30 42.98 36.53
N GLU A 38 -35.66 44.15 36.64
CA GLU A 38 -34.24 44.29 36.95
C GLU A 38 -34.01 43.93 38.42
N GLU A 39 -33.58 42.70 38.72
CA GLU A 39 -32.84 42.45 39.95
C GLU A 39 -31.34 42.53 39.65
N SER A 40 -30.79 43.72 39.86
CA SER A 40 -29.35 43.92 39.95
C SER A 40 -28.78 43.11 41.12
N ILE A 41 -28.13 41.99 40.84
CA ILE A 41 -27.27 41.33 41.83
C ILE A 41 -26.02 42.21 41.97
N SER A 42 -25.91 42.94 43.09
CA SER A 42 -24.74 43.72 43.46
C SER A 42 -23.51 42.81 43.61
N HIS A 43 -22.45 43.05 42.85
CA HIS A 43 -21.15 42.37 43.00
C HIS A 43 -20.28 42.97 44.13
N LEU A 44 -20.84 43.85 44.96
CA LEU A 44 -20.15 44.35 46.15
C LEU A 44 -20.53 43.47 47.34
N ALA A 45 -19.61 42.59 47.72
CA ALA A 45 -19.72 41.77 48.91
C ALA A 45 -19.83 42.66 50.16
N GLU A 46 -21.03 42.72 50.74
CA GLU A 46 -21.22 43.09 52.13
C GLU A 46 -21.07 41.82 53.00
N ASP A 47 -20.22 41.96 54.00
CA ASP A 47 -19.92 41.06 55.11
C ASP A 47 -19.63 39.58 54.80
N ALA A 48 -18.33 39.28 54.87
CA ALA A 48 -17.82 37.95 55.14
C ALA A 48 -18.25 37.50 56.56
N GLU A 49 -19.41 36.88 56.67
CA GLU A 49 -19.62 35.85 57.67
C GLU A 49 -19.00 34.55 57.14
N GLN A 50 -17.85 34.20 57.72
CA GLN A 50 -17.20 32.91 57.56
C GLN A 50 -18.18 31.81 58.01
N ALA A 51 -18.88 31.21 57.05
CA ALA A 51 -19.39 29.86 57.22
C ALA A 51 -18.18 28.91 57.10
N GLU A 52 -17.72 28.41 58.25
CA GLU A 52 -16.87 27.22 58.30
C GLU A 52 -17.64 26.09 57.62
N VAL A 53 -17.27 25.76 56.37
CA VAL A 53 -17.70 24.55 55.70
C VAL A 53 -16.74 23.46 56.17
N GLU A 54 -17.23 22.58 57.03
CA GLU A 54 -16.58 21.31 57.37
C GLU A 54 -16.26 20.55 56.06
N ASP A 55 -15.11 19.87 56.02
CA ASP A 55 -14.61 19.07 54.91
C ASP A 55 -15.64 17.99 54.47
N GLU A 56 -16.62 18.36 53.66
CA GLU A 56 -17.37 17.43 52.83
C GLU A 56 -16.59 17.25 51.52
N ASP A 57 -16.16 16.01 51.27
CA ASP A 57 -15.43 15.54 50.10
C ASP A 57 -16.22 15.86 48.82
N ILE A 58 -15.98 17.03 48.23
CA ILE A 58 -16.62 17.48 46.99
C ILE A 58 -16.06 16.61 45.86
N THR A 59 -16.69 15.47 45.61
CA THR A 59 -16.34 14.62 44.47
C THR A 59 -16.82 15.30 43.19
N TYR A 60 -15.89 15.71 42.34
CA TYR A 60 -16.22 16.33 41.05
C TYR A 60 -16.59 15.25 40.02
N GLU A 61 -17.85 15.23 39.58
CA GLU A 61 -18.27 14.35 38.49
C GLU A 61 -17.79 14.88 37.13
N ARG A 62 -17.02 14.06 36.40
CA ARG A 62 -16.52 14.38 35.06
C ARG A 62 -17.67 14.42 34.05
N PRO A 63 -17.85 15.51 33.30
CA PRO A 63 -18.78 15.52 32.17
C PRO A 63 -18.34 14.57 31.05
N ASP A 64 -19.27 13.87 30.41
CA ASP A 64 -18.99 12.89 29.34
C ASP A 64 -18.23 13.47 28.13
N TRP A 65 -18.37 14.77 27.87
CA TRP A 65 -17.68 15.47 26.79
C TRP A 65 -16.25 15.87 27.14
N PHE A 66 -15.84 15.75 28.41
CA PHE A 66 -14.55 16.20 28.89
C PHE A 66 -13.51 15.06 28.86
N PRO A 67 -12.34 15.26 28.24
CA PRO A 67 -11.35 14.18 28.12
C PRO A 67 -10.83 13.70 29.48
N GLU A 68 -10.86 12.38 29.69
CA GLU A 68 -10.43 11.75 30.95
C GLU A 68 -8.99 12.08 31.33
N LYS A 69 -8.14 12.25 30.31
CA LYS A 69 -6.72 12.60 30.47
C LYS A 69 -6.48 13.92 31.23
N PHE A 70 -7.47 14.81 31.27
CA PHE A 70 -7.36 16.13 31.90
C PHE A 70 -8.29 16.29 33.11
N TRP A 71 -8.79 15.20 33.68
CA TRP A 71 -9.70 15.24 34.83
C TRP A 71 -9.09 14.50 36.01
N ASP A 72 -9.04 15.17 37.16
CA ASP A 72 -8.70 14.58 38.45
C ASP A 72 -9.99 14.40 39.29
N GLU A 73 -10.17 13.22 39.87
CA GLU A 73 -11.38 12.88 40.64
C GLU A 73 -11.52 13.69 41.94
N LYS A 74 -10.42 14.26 42.46
CA LYS A 74 -10.37 15.00 43.72
C LYS A 74 -10.26 16.49 43.51
N GLU A 75 -9.49 16.92 42.52
CA GLU A 75 -9.21 18.34 42.26
C GLU A 75 -10.01 18.90 41.07
N GLY A 76 -10.72 18.03 40.32
CA GLY A 76 -11.55 18.42 39.17
C GLY A 76 -10.76 18.60 37.88
N PRO A 77 -11.10 19.55 36.99
CA PRO A 77 -10.42 19.71 35.71
C PRO A 77 -8.97 20.18 35.89
N ASP A 78 -8.03 19.41 35.33
CA ASP A 78 -6.60 19.70 35.33
C ASP A 78 -6.25 20.76 34.27
N LEU A 79 -6.50 22.02 34.65
CA LEU A 79 -6.26 23.18 33.81
C LEU A 79 -4.78 23.35 33.47
N GLU A 80 -3.85 22.92 34.33
CA GLU A 80 -2.42 23.06 34.10
C GLU A 80 -1.96 22.14 32.97
N ASN A 81 -2.38 20.87 32.96
CA ASN A 81 -2.06 19.96 31.87
C ASN A 81 -2.80 20.32 30.57
N ILE A 82 -4.02 20.88 30.64
CA ILE A 82 -4.69 21.43 29.45
C ILE A 82 -3.88 22.57 28.84
N VAL A 83 -3.50 23.56 29.64
CA VAL A 83 -2.73 24.72 29.18
C VAL A 83 -1.36 24.27 28.66
N LYS A 84 -0.66 23.36 29.35
CA LYS A 84 0.60 22.79 28.86
C LYS A 84 0.44 22.06 27.54
N SER A 85 -0.61 21.25 27.39
CA SER A 85 -0.87 20.53 26.14
C SER A 85 -1.21 21.49 25.00
N TYR A 86 -1.95 22.56 25.28
CA TYR A 86 -2.27 23.60 24.32
C TYR A 86 -1.03 24.41 23.93
N ASP A 87 -0.21 24.83 24.89
CA ASP A 87 1.05 25.52 24.66
C ASP A 87 2.03 24.66 23.85
N GLU A 88 2.10 23.36 24.13
CA GLU A 88 2.91 22.43 23.37
C GLU A 88 2.37 22.24 21.95
N LEU A 89 1.05 22.16 21.78
CA LEU A 89 0.41 22.05 20.47
C LEU A 89 0.58 23.35 19.67
N GLN A 90 0.40 24.52 20.29
CA GLN A 90 0.69 25.83 19.71
C GLN A 90 2.18 26.00 19.40
N LYS A 91 3.08 25.45 20.21
CA LYS A 91 4.52 25.44 19.95
C LYS A 91 4.86 24.54 18.77
N GLN A 92 4.29 23.35 18.67
CA GLN A 92 4.43 22.46 17.50
C GLN A 92 3.83 23.10 16.23
N PHE A 93 2.73 23.84 16.40
CA PHE A 93 2.04 24.58 15.33
C PHE A 93 2.69 25.92 14.97
N SER A 94 3.48 26.53 15.85
CA SER A 94 4.23 27.76 15.55
C SER A 94 5.63 27.45 15.00
N GLN A 95 6.22 26.32 15.40
CA GLN A 95 7.52 25.85 14.90
C GLN A 95 7.50 25.40 13.44
N GLY A 96 6.33 25.37 12.78
CA GLY A 96 6.26 24.95 11.38
C GLY A 96 6.55 23.47 11.16
N LYS A 97 6.70 22.64 12.20
CA LYS A 97 6.97 21.20 12.10
C LYS A 97 5.81 20.38 11.51
N HIS A 98 4.66 21.02 11.35
CA HIS A 98 3.45 20.55 10.68
C HIS A 98 3.31 21.16 9.27
N LYS A 99 4.23 22.04 8.85
CA LYS A 99 4.25 22.61 7.51
C LYS A 99 5.11 21.72 6.63
N ALA A 100 4.59 21.41 5.45
CA ALA A 100 5.39 20.80 4.40
C ALA A 100 6.58 21.73 4.05
N PRO A 101 7.77 21.16 3.80
CA PRO A 101 8.86 21.87 3.16
C PRO A 101 8.43 22.49 1.82
N GLU A 102 9.03 23.62 1.43
CA GLU A 102 8.86 24.18 0.08
C GLU A 102 9.44 23.23 -0.98
N GLU A 103 10.57 22.60 -0.66
CA GLU A 103 11.20 21.55 -1.43
C GLU A 103 11.53 20.38 -0.49
N TYR A 104 11.12 19.17 -0.87
CA TYR A 104 11.45 17.95 -0.11
C TYR A 104 12.87 17.51 -0.46
N ASP A 105 13.63 17.12 0.57
CA ASP A 105 14.89 16.41 0.33
C ASP A 105 14.58 14.98 -0.15
N THR A 106 15.03 14.64 -1.35
CA THR A 106 14.85 13.31 -1.95
C THR A 106 16.11 12.44 -1.84
N SER A 107 17.12 12.87 -1.06
CA SER A 107 18.37 12.15 -0.85
C SER A 107 18.15 10.68 -0.48
N VAL A 108 17.21 10.38 0.41
CA VAL A 108 16.84 9.01 0.83
C VAL A 108 16.33 8.12 -0.31
N LEU A 109 15.71 8.73 -1.34
CA LEU A 109 15.23 8.03 -2.54
C LEU A 109 16.35 7.90 -3.57
N SER A 110 17.22 8.91 -3.70
CA SER A 110 18.40 8.84 -4.56
C SER A 110 19.42 7.82 -4.08
N GLU A 111 19.63 7.68 -2.76
CA GLU A 111 20.45 6.63 -2.17
C GLU A 111 19.89 5.22 -2.44
N ALA A 112 18.56 5.11 -2.56
CA ALA A 112 17.87 3.89 -2.96
C ALA A 112 17.95 3.59 -4.46
N GLY A 113 18.56 4.48 -5.26
CA GLY A 113 18.69 4.34 -6.71
C GLY A 113 17.52 4.90 -7.53
N HIS A 114 16.61 5.66 -6.91
CA HIS A 114 15.52 6.34 -7.60
C HIS A 114 15.91 7.79 -7.94
N ASP A 115 15.79 8.15 -9.21
CA ASP A 115 16.05 9.51 -9.69
C ASP A 115 14.83 10.42 -9.51
N MET A 116 15.02 11.74 -9.52
CA MET A 116 13.93 12.74 -9.45
C MET A 116 12.98 12.65 -10.65
N GLU A 117 13.45 12.11 -11.78
CA GLU A 117 12.62 11.88 -12.96
C GLU A 117 11.76 10.60 -12.85
N ASP A 118 11.96 9.77 -11.82
CA ASP A 118 11.16 8.58 -11.59
C ASP A 118 9.69 8.98 -11.31
N PRO A 119 8.71 8.43 -12.05
CA PRO A 119 7.29 8.65 -11.78
C PRO A 119 6.89 8.35 -10.32
N MET A 120 7.56 7.41 -9.67
CA MET A 120 7.36 7.07 -8.26
C MET A 120 7.77 8.23 -7.35
N VAL A 121 8.95 8.81 -7.56
CA VAL A 121 9.47 9.92 -6.75
C VAL A 121 8.57 11.15 -6.92
N ASN A 122 8.16 11.46 -8.14
CA ASN A 122 7.22 12.56 -8.41
C ASN A 122 5.86 12.34 -7.74
N ALA A 123 5.31 11.13 -7.78
CA ALA A 123 4.07 10.80 -7.10
C ALA A 123 4.20 10.93 -5.57
N TYR A 124 5.33 10.52 -5.02
CA TYR A 124 5.61 10.57 -3.59
C TYR A 124 5.77 12.01 -3.08
N VAL A 125 6.56 12.84 -3.79
CA VAL A 125 6.71 14.27 -3.49
C VAL A 125 5.37 15.00 -3.64
N SER A 126 4.61 14.72 -4.70
CA SER A 126 3.28 15.32 -4.91
C SER A 126 2.28 14.95 -3.80
N TRP A 127 2.29 13.68 -3.36
CA TRP A 127 1.49 13.22 -2.22
C TRP A 127 1.90 13.95 -0.94
N ALA A 128 3.21 14.04 -0.67
CA ALA A 128 3.72 14.69 0.51
C ALA A 128 3.33 16.18 0.55
N GLN A 129 3.52 16.90 -0.57
CA GLN A 129 3.10 18.29 -0.74
C GLN A 129 1.58 18.46 -0.54
N LYS A 130 0.76 17.58 -1.13
CA LYS A 130 -0.70 17.64 -1.05
C LYS A 130 -1.23 17.47 0.38
N TYR A 131 -0.60 16.60 1.17
CA TYR A 131 -1.06 16.27 2.52
C TYR A 131 -0.28 16.98 3.63
N GLY A 132 0.64 17.88 3.30
CA GLY A 132 1.37 18.65 4.30
C GLY A 132 2.34 17.81 5.14
N VAL A 133 2.91 16.75 4.54
CA VAL A 133 3.80 15.82 5.25
C VAL A 133 5.09 16.56 5.66
N ASN A 134 5.58 16.36 6.88
CA ASN A 134 6.85 16.96 7.27
C ASN A 134 8.03 16.12 6.74
N GLN A 135 9.22 16.71 6.65
CA GLN A 135 10.40 16.00 6.10
C GLN A 135 10.72 14.71 6.87
N ALA A 136 10.55 14.68 8.20
CA ALA A 136 10.84 13.48 8.98
C ALA A 136 9.91 12.29 8.63
N ALA A 137 8.61 12.55 8.45
CA ALA A 137 7.64 11.55 8.04
C ALA A 137 7.81 11.14 6.57
N PHE A 138 8.31 12.07 5.73
CA PHE A 138 8.73 11.78 4.37
C PHE A 138 9.92 10.81 4.35
N ASP A 139 10.98 11.13 5.10
CA ASP A 139 12.19 10.30 5.16
C ASP A 139 11.90 8.91 5.74
N GLU A 140 11.06 8.83 6.78
CA GLU A 140 10.69 7.57 7.42
C GLU A 140 9.98 6.63 6.44
N LEU A 141 8.95 7.12 5.75
CA LEU A 141 8.17 6.30 4.82
C LEU A 141 8.99 5.97 3.56
N ALA A 142 9.80 6.90 3.05
CA ALA A 142 10.75 6.62 1.97
C ALA A 142 11.73 5.50 2.36
N GLY A 143 12.30 5.56 3.57
CA GLY A 143 13.21 4.54 4.09
C GLY A 143 12.55 3.17 4.26
N GLN A 144 11.31 3.11 4.73
CA GLN A 144 10.55 1.86 4.84
C GLN A 144 10.27 1.24 3.47
N ILE A 145 9.86 2.05 2.49
CA ILE A 145 9.59 1.59 1.12
C ILE A 145 10.87 1.04 0.49
N THR A 146 12.00 1.75 0.62
CA THR A 146 13.31 1.29 0.13
C THR A 146 13.73 -0.03 0.77
N THR A 147 13.54 -0.17 2.09
CA THR A 147 13.84 -1.40 2.81
C THR A 147 12.99 -2.57 2.29
N LEU A 148 11.68 -2.36 2.16
CA LEU A 148 10.76 -3.38 1.63
C LEU A 148 11.10 -3.77 0.19
N ALA A 149 11.47 -2.80 -0.65
CA ALA A 149 11.90 -3.04 -2.03
C ALA A 149 13.19 -3.87 -2.06
N SER A 150 14.16 -3.56 -1.20
CA SER A 150 15.41 -4.33 -1.05
C SER A 150 15.14 -5.76 -0.58
N GLU A 151 14.30 -5.94 0.44
CA GLU A 151 13.89 -7.26 0.94
C GLU A 151 13.17 -8.08 -0.13
N THR A 152 12.30 -7.44 -0.91
CA THR A 152 11.58 -8.08 -2.02
C THR A 152 12.55 -8.50 -3.13
N GLY A 153 13.52 -7.66 -3.48
CA GLY A 153 14.57 -7.98 -4.44
C GLY A 153 15.44 -9.16 -3.99
N ALA A 154 15.88 -9.15 -2.73
CA ALA A 154 16.66 -10.23 -2.15
C ALA A 154 15.86 -11.55 -2.09
N ALA A 155 14.57 -11.49 -1.77
CA ALA A 155 13.67 -12.65 -1.79
C ALA A 155 13.47 -13.20 -3.21
N MET A 156 13.38 -12.32 -4.21
CA MET A 156 13.27 -12.72 -5.61
C MET A 156 14.54 -13.41 -6.10
N GLU A 157 15.72 -12.87 -5.79
CA GLU A 157 17.00 -13.49 -6.14
C GLU A 157 17.19 -14.85 -5.43
N ALA A 158 16.85 -14.93 -4.15
CA ALA A 158 16.90 -16.19 -3.40
C ALA A 158 15.94 -17.25 -3.98
N ASN A 159 14.74 -16.84 -4.40
CA ASN A 159 13.80 -17.72 -5.10
C ASN A 159 14.34 -18.13 -6.47
N TYR A 160 14.94 -17.22 -7.24
CA TYR A 160 15.55 -17.53 -8.52
C TYR A 160 16.64 -18.60 -8.38
N GLU A 161 17.56 -18.42 -7.44
CA GLU A 161 18.64 -19.39 -7.20
C GLU A 161 18.08 -20.73 -6.69
N LYS A 162 17.02 -20.72 -5.88
CA LYS A 162 16.32 -21.94 -5.45
C LYS A 162 15.67 -22.69 -6.63
N GLU A 163 14.99 -21.98 -7.52
CA GLU A 163 14.38 -22.57 -8.73
C GLU A 163 15.45 -23.09 -9.69
N ARG A 164 16.56 -22.35 -9.84
CA ARG A 164 17.72 -22.79 -10.63
C ARG A 164 18.36 -24.05 -10.05
N GLN A 165 18.53 -24.14 -8.74
CA GLN A 165 19.00 -25.36 -8.07
C GLN A 165 18.02 -26.53 -8.25
N ALA A 166 16.71 -26.28 -8.21
CA ALA A 166 15.70 -27.30 -8.45
C ALA A 166 15.77 -27.88 -9.87
N LEU A 167 16.22 -27.11 -10.86
CA LEU A 167 16.48 -27.62 -12.22
C LEU A 167 17.73 -28.52 -12.34
N GLY A 168 18.59 -28.54 -11.31
CA GLY A 168 19.76 -29.40 -11.26
C GLY A 168 20.95 -28.91 -12.08
N GLN A 169 21.92 -29.79 -12.31
CA GLN A 169 23.23 -29.42 -12.87
C GLN A 169 23.19 -28.79 -14.28
N ASN A 170 22.13 -29.05 -15.06
CA ASN A 170 21.96 -28.47 -16.40
C ASN A 170 21.00 -27.28 -16.43
N ALA A 171 20.66 -26.66 -15.29
CA ALA A 171 19.68 -25.58 -15.20
C ALA A 171 19.90 -24.48 -16.27
N ASP A 172 21.13 -23.98 -16.39
CA ASP A 172 21.46 -22.92 -17.36
C ASP A 172 21.25 -23.36 -18.81
N GLN A 173 21.56 -24.62 -19.13
CA GLN A 173 21.35 -25.17 -20.46
C GLN A 173 19.86 -25.34 -20.77
N ILE A 174 19.07 -25.76 -19.77
CA ILE A 174 17.63 -25.91 -19.87
C ILE A 174 16.96 -24.56 -20.12
N ILE A 175 17.26 -23.57 -19.26
CA ILE A 175 16.73 -22.21 -19.35
C ILE A 175 17.09 -21.61 -20.71
N LYS A 176 18.37 -21.67 -21.11
CA LYS A 176 18.84 -21.14 -22.40
C LYS A 176 18.18 -21.85 -23.59
N SER A 177 17.98 -23.16 -23.51
CA SER A 177 17.30 -23.92 -24.56
C SER A 177 15.84 -23.48 -24.72
N ASN A 178 15.13 -23.27 -23.60
CA ASN A 178 13.74 -22.82 -23.62
C ASN A 178 13.60 -21.38 -24.12
N ILE A 179 14.53 -20.48 -23.75
CA ILE A 179 14.61 -19.11 -24.29
C ILE A 179 14.79 -19.16 -25.82
N ASN A 180 15.79 -19.89 -26.31
CA ASN A 180 16.06 -19.98 -27.75
C ASN A 180 14.87 -20.53 -28.55
N TRP A 181 14.12 -21.46 -27.96
CA TRP A 181 12.90 -22.00 -28.56
C TRP A 181 11.79 -20.95 -28.61
N ALA A 182 11.53 -20.26 -27.50
CA ALA A 182 10.50 -19.22 -27.41
C ALA A 182 10.80 -18.05 -28.37
N ASP A 183 12.04 -17.56 -28.40
CA ASP A 183 12.50 -16.53 -29.35
C ASP A 183 12.40 -17.04 -30.81
N GLY A 184 12.62 -18.35 -31.00
CA GLY A 184 12.46 -19.01 -32.28
C GLY A 184 11.01 -19.01 -32.78
N LEU A 185 10.03 -19.14 -31.88
CA LEU A 185 8.60 -19.05 -32.21
C LEU A 185 8.20 -17.62 -32.59
N GLU A 186 8.67 -16.63 -31.83
CA GLU A 186 8.42 -15.22 -32.09
C GLU A 186 9.00 -14.80 -33.45
N ARG A 187 10.27 -15.12 -33.72
CA ARG A 187 10.92 -14.81 -35.01
C ARG A 187 10.25 -15.47 -36.20
N LYS A 188 9.62 -16.64 -36.00
CA LYS A 188 8.85 -17.33 -37.04
C LYS A 188 7.43 -16.78 -37.19
N GLY A 189 7.01 -15.84 -36.34
CA GLY A 189 5.67 -15.28 -36.31
C GLY A 189 4.60 -16.27 -35.82
N VAL A 190 5.00 -17.33 -35.10
CA VAL A 190 4.07 -18.30 -34.52
C VAL A 190 3.38 -17.73 -33.28
N ILE A 191 4.11 -16.89 -32.54
CA ILE A 191 3.62 -16.15 -31.38
C ILE A 191 3.98 -14.67 -31.54
N SER A 192 3.23 -13.79 -30.87
CA SER A 192 3.52 -12.36 -30.76
C SER A 192 4.59 -12.06 -29.69
N ALA A 193 5.07 -10.82 -29.65
CA ALA A 193 5.97 -10.35 -28.60
C ALA A 193 5.32 -10.37 -27.20
N GLU A 194 4.00 -10.12 -27.13
CA GLU A 194 3.24 -10.18 -25.88
C GLU A 194 3.12 -11.64 -25.39
N GLU A 195 2.81 -12.57 -26.30
CA GLU A 195 2.76 -14.00 -26.00
C GLU A 195 4.13 -14.56 -25.61
N ARG A 196 5.22 -13.99 -26.15
CA ARG A 196 6.58 -14.32 -25.75
C ARG A 196 6.88 -13.90 -24.31
N GLU A 197 6.36 -12.77 -23.86
CA GLU A 197 6.53 -12.32 -22.47
C GLU A 197 5.75 -13.23 -21.50
N GLU A 198 4.56 -13.67 -21.88
CA GLU A 198 3.82 -14.70 -21.12
C GLU A 198 4.60 -16.03 -21.01
N LEU A 199 5.39 -16.39 -22.03
CA LEU A 199 6.30 -17.52 -21.92
C LEU A 199 7.40 -17.26 -20.87
N ASN A 200 7.89 -16.04 -20.67
CA ASN A 200 8.84 -15.76 -19.57
C ASN A 200 8.20 -16.03 -18.21
N VAL A 201 6.95 -15.58 -18.02
CA VAL A 201 6.19 -15.83 -16.79
C VAL A 201 5.98 -17.33 -16.57
N TRP A 202 5.55 -18.05 -17.62
CA TRP A 202 5.37 -19.49 -17.55
C TRP A 202 6.66 -20.25 -17.24
N GLY A 203 7.78 -19.80 -17.83
CA GLY A 203 9.11 -20.33 -17.60
C GLY A 203 9.79 -19.81 -16.34
N GLY A 204 9.13 -19.00 -15.50
CA GLY A 204 9.74 -18.38 -14.33
C GLY A 204 10.10 -19.34 -13.19
N THR A 205 9.66 -20.60 -13.25
CA THR A 205 9.89 -21.62 -12.22
C THR A 205 10.52 -22.88 -12.81
N ALA A 206 11.16 -23.70 -11.96
CA ALA A 206 11.70 -24.99 -12.36
C ALA A 206 10.62 -25.90 -12.96
N THR A 207 9.43 -25.91 -12.36
CA THR A 207 8.27 -26.66 -12.85
C THR A 207 7.82 -26.17 -14.22
N GLY A 208 7.75 -24.86 -14.42
CA GLY A 208 7.41 -24.23 -15.70
C GLY A 208 8.40 -24.58 -16.80
N GLN A 209 9.69 -24.48 -16.51
CA GLN A 209 10.78 -24.87 -17.42
C GLN A 209 10.71 -26.35 -17.82
N ARG A 210 10.39 -27.25 -16.88
CA ARG A 210 10.16 -28.68 -17.18
C ARG A 210 8.90 -28.90 -18.01
N LEU A 211 7.82 -28.17 -17.73
CA LEU A 211 6.58 -28.28 -18.48
C LEU A 211 6.77 -27.80 -19.93
N MET A 212 7.53 -26.73 -20.15
CA MET A 212 7.95 -26.30 -21.48
C MET A 212 8.70 -27.39 -22.23
N GLN A 213 9.65 -28.08 -21.58
CA GLN A 213 10.35 -29.19 -22.22
C GLN A 213 9.40 -30.33 -22.63
N LYS A 214 8.42 -30.67 -21.78
CA LYS A 214 7.38 -31.64 -22.11
C LYS A 214 6.57 -31.16 -23.32
N VAL A 215 6.13 -29.90 -23.36
CA VAL A 215 5.40 -29.32 -24.51
C VAL A 215 6.23 -29.33 -25.79
N ARG A 216 7.50 -28.95 -25.73
CA ARG A 216 8.45 -29.00 -26.86
C ARG A 216 8.63 -30.40 -27.41
N SER A 217 8.70 -31.40 -26.53
CA SER A 217 8.78 -32.80 -26.94
C SER A 217 7.51 -33.27 -27.66
N MET A 218 6.33 -32.82 -27.21
CA MET A 218 5.04 -33.16 -27.83
C MET A 218 4.85 -32.52 -29.21
N THR A 219 5.42 -31.34 -29.43
CA THR A 219 5.34 -30.63 -30.72
C THR A 219 6.39 -31.08 -31.74
N GLY A 220 7.19 -32.10 -31.40
CA GLY A 220 8.18 -32.69 -32.31
C GLY A 220 9.51 -31.92 -32.40
N ASP A 221 9.70 -30.90 -31.56
CA ASP A 221 11.00 -30.24 -31.41
C ASP A 221 11.91 -31.08 -30.53
N MET A 222 12.54 -32.08 -31.14
CA MET A 222 13.51 -32.97 -30.51
C MET A 222 14.94 -32.42 -30.58
N SER A 223 15.14 -31.09 -30.62
CA SER A 223 16.49 -30.53 -30.43
C SER A 223 17.03 -31.10 -29.12
N GLN A 224 18.00 -32.02 -29.20
CA GLN A 224 18.44 -32.87 -28.08
C GLN A 224 18.88 -31.99 -26.91
N ILE A 225 17.96 -31.78 -25.97
CA ILE A 225 18.28 -31.14 -24.71
C ILE A 225 18.91 -32.24 -23.86
N PRO A 226 20.11 -32.05 -23.29
CA PRO A 226 20.61 -32.92 -22.25
C PRO A 226 19.59 -32.90 -21.11
N ILE A 227 18.76 -33.96 -21.06
CA ILE A 227 17.96 -34.25 -19.88
C ILE A 227 19.01 -34.43 -18.80
N ALA A 228 19.07 -33.51 -17.83
CA ALA A 228 19.94 -33.73 -16.69
C ALA A 228 19.59 -35.08 -16.10
N ASP A 229 20.61 -35.93 -15.87
CA ASP A 229 20.47 -36.97 -14.87
C ASP A 229 20.10 -36.26 -13.59
N VAL A 230 18.82 -36.40 -13.24
CA VAL A 230 18.24 -35.69 -12.14
C VAL A 230 18.98 -36.13 -10.89
N ALA A 231 19.47 -35.15 -10.11
CA ALA A 231 19.78 -35.43 -8.72
C ALA A 231 18.48 -35.90 -8.08
N GLU A 232 18.38 -37.22 -7.93
CA GLU A 232 17.25 -38.04 -7.52
C GLU A 232 16.57 -37.57 -6.22
N ALA A 233 17.28 -36.74 -5.45
CA ALA A 233 16.82 -36.14 -4.20
C ALA A 233 15.77 -35.02 -4.38
N GLY A 234 15.63 -34.41 -5.57
CA GLY A 234 14.74 -33.26 -5.77
C GLY A 234 13.50 -33.50 -6.66
N MET A 235 13.31 -34.73 -7.15
CA MET A 235 12.20 -35.05 -8.05
C MET A 235 10.91 -35.30 -7.26
N SER A 236 9.81 -34.62 -7.62
CA SER A 236 8.48 -34.93 -7.09
C SER A 236 8.08 -36.36 -7.48
N GLU A 237 7.22 -37.03 -6.69
CA GLU A 237 6.76 -38.38 -7.05
C GLU A 237 6.09 -38.42 -8.43
N ASP A 238 5.34 -37.38 -8.76
CA ASP A 238 4.61 -37.30 -10.03
C ASP A 238 5.56 -37.11 -11.22
N ASP A 239 6.62 -36.30 -11.05
CA ASP A 239 7.67 -36.16 -12.07
C ASP A 239 8.49 -37.44 -12.23
N PHE A 240 8.72 -38.18 -11.14
CA PHE A 240 9.38 -39.49 -11.20
C PHE A 240 8.55 -40.49 -11.98
N LYS A 241 7.26 -40.62 -11.66
CA LYS A 241 6.36 -41.52 -12.38
C LYS A 241 6.25 -41.15 -13.86
N ALA A 242 6.11 -39.86 -14.18
CA ALA A 242 6.01 -39.39 -15.56
C ALA A 242 7.31 -39.64 -16.36
N SER A 243 8.48 -39.37 -15.76
CA SER A 243 9.77 -39.63 -16.42
C SER A 243 10.00 -41.13 -16.63
N MET A 244 9.65 -41.96 -15.65
CA MET A 244 9.76 -43.41 -15.75
C MET A 244 8.82 -43.96 -16.84
N GLN A 245 7.59 -43.46 -16.89
CA GLN A 245 6.62 -43.84 -17.92
C GLN A 245 7.10 -43.48 -19.33
N ALA A 246 7.73 -42.31 -19.49
CA ALA A 246 8.34 -41.92 -20.77
C ALA A 246 9.52 -42.83 -21.15
N LYS A 247 10.40 -43.18 -20.20
CA LYS A 247 11.51 -44.12 -20.43
C LYS A 247 11.03 -45.54 -20.76
N MET A 248 9.97 -46.00 -20.13
CA MET A 248 9.34 -47.30 -20.41
C MET A 248 8.59 -47.33 -21.74
N ALA A 249 8.17 -46.18 -22.26
CA ALA A 249 7.54 -46.05 -23.58
C ALA A 249 8.54 -45.96 -24.74
N ASP A 250 9.84 -45.77 -24.46
CA ASP A 250 10.88 -45.78 -25.49
C ASP A 250 10.99 -47.19 -26.12
N PRO A 251 11.03 -47.34 -27.46
CA PRO A 251 11.16 -48.63 -28.14
C PRO A 251 12.39 -49.45 -27.73
N LYS A 252 13.42 -48.81 -27.17
CA LYS A 252 14.61 -49.46 -26.61
C LYS A 252 14.31 -50.18 -25.31
N TYR A 253 13.29 -49.76 -24.56
CA TYR A 253 12.88 -50.45 -23.34
C TYR A 253 12.31 -51.83 -23.68
N GLY A 254 12.96 -52.87 -23.16
CA GLY A 254 12.65 -54.28 -23.43
C GLY A 254 13.42 -54.86 -24.62
N SER A 255 13.92 -54.00 -25.52
CA SER A 255 14.70 -54.40 -26.71
C SER A 255 16.21 -54.32 -26.47
N ASP A 256 16.67 -53.30 -25.74
CA ASP A 256 18.06 -53.12 -25.32
C ASP A 256 18.19 -53.41 -23.82
N MET A 257 18.80 -54.55 -23.51
CA MET A 257 19.00 -54.98 -22.12
C MET A 257 19.81 -54.01 -21.26
N ASN A 258 20.72 -53.23 -21.85
CA ASN A 258 21.48 -52.24 -21.08
C ASN A 258 20.61 -51.05 -20.72
N TYR A 259 19.80 -50.58 -21.67
CA TYR A 259 18.85 -49.49 -21.43
C TYR A 259 17.77 -49.90 -20.42
N THR A 260 17.19 -51.10 -20.57
CA THR A 260 16.20 -51.63 -19.60
C THR A 260 16.77 -51.70 -18.19
N ARG A 261 18.00 -52.21 -18.03
CA ARG A 261 18.65 -52.27 -16.71
C ARG A 261 18.88 -50.89 -16.10
N GLN A 262 19.17 -49.87 -16.90
CA GLN A 262 19.32 -48.50 -16.40
C GLN A 262 17.99 -47.97 -15.85
N VAL A 263 16.90 -48.14 -16.60
CA VAL A 263 15.55 -47.73 -16.20
C VAL A 263 15.09 -48.46 -14.94
N GLU A 264 15.30 -49.78 -14.87
CA GLU A 264 14.97 -50.60 -13.69
C GLU A 264 15.85 -50.24 -12.47
N ALA A 265 17.12 -49.89 -12.68
CA ALA A 265 18.01 -49.45 -11.62
C ALA A 265 17.60 -48.09 -11.04
N GLU A 266 17.16 -47.15 -11.88
CA GLU A 266 16.59 -45.87 -11.44
C GLU A 266 15.30 -46.09 -10.63
N PHE A 267 14.41 -46.99 -11.09
CA PHE A 267 13.20 -47.34 -10.34
C PHE A 267 13.52 -47.97 -8.97
N THR A 268 14.46 -48.91 -8.94
CA THR A 268 14.87 -49.63 -7.72
C THR A 268 15.57 -48.70 -6.74
N ARG A 269 16.38 -47.74 -7.21
CA ARG A 269 17.07 -46.82 -6.32
C ARG A 269 16.11 -45.84 -5.61
N ARG A 270 14.96 -45.56 -6.21
CA ARG A 270 13.92 -44.68 -5.63
C ARG A 270 12.94 -45.40 -4.70
N TYR A 271 12.56 -46.65 -5.01
CA TYR A 271 11.51 -47.38 -4.30
C TYR A 271 11.96 -48.70 -3.64
N GLY A 272 13.20 -49.12 -3.87
CA GLY A 272 13.77 -50.38 -3.38
C GLY A 272 14.54 -50.23 -2.07
#